data_AF-A0A7G9Z879-F1
#
_entry.id   AF-A0A7G9Z879-F1
#
_cell.length_a   1.000
_cell.length_b   1.000
_cell.length_c   1.000
_cell.angle_alpha   90.00
_cell.angle_beta   90.00
_cell.angle_gamma   90.00
#
_symmetry.space_group_name_H-M   'P 1'
#
loop_
_entity.id
_entity.type
_entity.pdbx_description
1 polymer ?
#
loop_
_entity_poly.entity_id
_entity_poly.type
_entity_poly.pdbx_seq_one_letter_code
_entity_poly.pdbx_strand_id
1 'polypeptide(L)'
;MQDEVRKICEKEIEQINQKVEELIEKIEGFRDYLLKIARRRKTIPIEPLTLCYFPEMLSILNTFPSILENGAVTSCYREMRKVLENLSWVVFDDLLFFRVKNRRGNGEISLLSPYRFISKEWYDWASRNQHVIRNLGDFKKEIKGLPEEIYIYGMKKGYNWNKKKIIETFFEKISYPMFLMLINADAQIPQELEGIVPQYEVKTLRDLAIRDLENIIKDLKHKRLSKSDEEFIIKLSEKLKMNSSKLIPLYPSNDFVIAFVSKVSSINLQKLYSEYSHFIHSYFTSWHIFPFSSVLEFKIYKHQLQIFADTILRLMNYYFDLFSCEGNKGLKNQKEVEDGI
;
A
#
# COMPACT_ATOMS: atom_id res chain seq x y z
N MET A 1 36.94 13.60 21.66
CA MET A 1 36.04 12.46 21.34
C MET A 1 35.00 12.78 20.27
N GLN A 2 34.00 13.65 20.49
CA GLN A 2 32.98 13.93 19.46
C GLN A 2 33.58 14.55 18.18
N ASP A 3 34.48 15.52 18.31
CA ASP A 3 35.17 16.12 17.14
C ASP A 3 36.08 15.13 16.40
N GLU A 4 36.62 14.13 17.11
CA GLU A 4 37.43 13.07 16.50
C GLU A 4 36.56 12.09 15.72
N VAL A 5 35.42 11.67 16.30
CA VAL A 5 34.43 10.85 15.60
C VAL A 5 33.90 11.59 14.38
N ARG A 6 33.59 12.89 14.52
CA ARG A 6 33.16 13.73 13.39
C ARG A 6 34.17 13.71 12.26
N LYS A 7 35.45 13.98 12.54
CA LYS A 7 36.54 13.95 11.54
C LYS A 7 36.68 12.58 10.88
N ILE A 8 36.63 11.50 11.66
CA ILE A 8 36.73 10.14 11.12
C ILE A 8 35.55 9.81 10.20
N CYS A 9 34.35 10.31 10.53
CA CYS A 9 33.12 10.06 9.79
C CYS A 9 32.89 11.00 8.59
N GLU A 10 33.75 11.99 8.33
CA GLU A 10 33.55 12.96 7.24
C GLU A 10 33.28 12.28 5.90
N LYS A 11 34.08 11.25 5.57
CA LYS A 11 33.92 10.48 4.33
C LYS A 11 32.61 9.69 4.30
N GLU A 12 32.21 9.08 5.43
CA GLU A 12 30.92 8.40 5.51
C GLU A 12 29.75 9.37 5.32
N ILE A 13 29.81 10.55 5.95
CA ILE A 13 28.77 11.58 5.85
C ILE A 13 28.63 12.07 4.41
N GLU A 14 29.75 12.34 3.72
CA GLU A 14 29.75 12.70 2.31
C GLU A 14 29.07 11.64 1.43
N GLN A 15 29.45 10.37 1.61
CA GLN A 15 28.83 9.25 0.87
C GLN A 15 27.34 9.08 1.17
N ILE A 16 26.95 9.30 2.43
CA ILE A 16 25.56 9.26 2.84
C ILE A 16 24.77 10.39 2.15
N ASN A 17 25.29 11.62 2.17
CA ASN A 17 24.64 12.78 1.55
C ASN A 17 24.46 12.57 0.05
N GLN A 18 25.51 12.12 -0.64
CA GLN A 18 25.43 11.75 -2.07
C GLN A 18 24.32 10.72 -2.32
N LYS A 19 24.18 9.72 -1.44
CA LYS A 19 23.12 8.71 -1.56
C LYS A 19 21.72 9.28 -1.37
N VAL A 20 21.55 10.22 -0.44
CA VAL A 20 20.29 10.92 -0.22
C VAL A 20 19.93 11.74 -1.45
N GLU A 21 20.88 12.47 -2.03
CA GLU A 21 20.70 13.26 -3.26
C GLU A 21 20.27 12.37 -4.44
N GLU A 22 20.99 11.26 -4.68
CA GLU A 22 20.62 10.28 -5.72
C GLU A 22 19.19 9.72 -5.54
N LEU A 23 18.78 9.49 -4.28
CA LEU A 23 17.43 9.02 -3.97
C LEU A 23 16.40 10.11 -4.27
N ILE A 24 16.66 11.34 -3.81
CA ILE A 24 15.79 12.50 -4.04
C ILE A 24 15.55 12.70 -5.54
N GLU A 25 16.60 12.75 -6.36
CA GLU A 25 16.49 12.92 -7.81
C GLU A 25 15.60 11.84 -8.45
N LYS A 26 15.73 10.59 -8.03
CA LYS A 26 14.89 9.50 -8.53
C LYS A 26 13.43 9.65 -8.09
N ILE A 27 13.17 10.05 -6.85
CA ILE A 27 11.81 10.31 -6.34
C ILE A 27 11.17 11.49 -7.07
N GLU A 28 11.92 12.54 -7.38
CA GLU A 28 11.44 13.63 -8.23
C GLU A 28 11.11 13.15 -9.64
N GLY A 29 11.95 12.31 -10.24
CA GLY A 29 11.66 11.68 -11.53
C GLY A 29 10.34 10.88 -11.51
N PHE A 30 10.09 10.12 -10.44
CA PHE A 30 8.83 9.42 -10.24
C PHE A 30 7.64 10.37 -10.09
N ARG A 31 7.77 11.41 -9.26
CA ARG A 31 6.74 12.46 -9.07
C ARG A 31 6.35 13.08 -10.40
N ASP A 32 7.34 13.52 -11.19
CA ASP A 32 7.11 14.20 -12.46
C ASP A 32 6.48 13.27 -13.50
N TYR A 33 6.88 12.00 -13.51
CA TYR A 33 6.26 10.98 -14.36
C TYR A 33 4.80 10.71 -13.95
N LEU A 34 4.50 10.58 -12.65
CA LEU A 34 3.14 10.39 -12.17
C LEU A 34 2.25 11.60 -12.47
N LEU A 35 2.80 12.81 -12.31
CA LEU A 35 2.12 14.06 -12.65
C LEU A 35 1.78 14.11 -14.15
N LYS A 36 2.69 13.68 -15.02
CA LYS A 36 2.42 13.55 -16.46
C LYS A 36 1.29 12.55 -16.75
N ILE A 37 1.28 11.40 -16.08
CA ILE A 37 0.20 10.41 -16.20
C ILE A 37 -1.13 10.99 -15.71
N ALA A 38 -1.15 11.61 -14.54
CA ALA A 38 -2.34 12.20 -13.93
C ALA A 38 -2.96 13.28 -14.83
N ARG A 39 -2.14 14.19 -15.37
CA ARG A 39 -2.60 15.25 -16.31
C ARG A 39 -3.17 14.70 -17.61
N ARG A 40 -2.66 13.57 -18.11
CA ARG A 40 -3.14 12.93 -19.35
C ARG A 40 -4.45 12.17 -19.13
N ARG A 41 -4.74 11.76 -17.90
CA ARG A 41 -5.94 10.97 -17.57
C ARG A 41 -7.16 11.89 -17.48
N LYS A 42 -7.97 11.88 -18.54
CA LYS A 42 -9.30 12.53 -18.55
C LYS A 42 -10.38 11.74 -17.78
N THR A 43 -10.09 10.53 -17.30
CA THR A 43 -11.10 9.55 -16.85
C THR A 43 -11.07 9.23 -15.35
N ILE A 44 -10.04 9.67 -14.62
CA ILE A 44 -9.95 9.49 -13.16
C ILE A 44 -10.03 10.86 -12.49
N PRO A 45 -11.15 11.19 -11.82
CA PRO A 45 -11.37 12.51 -11.24
C PRO A 45 -10.62 12.74 -9.92
N ILE A 46 -9.78 11.78 -9.48
CA ILE A 46 -9.08 11.82 -8.21
C ILE A 46 -7.60 11.54 -8.45
N GLU A 47 -6.75 12.43 -7.95
CA GLU A 47 -5.31 12.30 -8.02
C GLU A 47 -4.81 11.13 -7.14
N PRO A 48 -3.78 10.39 -7.56
CA PRO A 48 -3.17 9.37 -6.71
C PRO A 48 -2.67 10.00 -5.40
N LEU A 49 -2.98 9.41 -4.24
CA LEU A 49 -2.46 9.91 -2.97
C LEU A 49 -0.94 9.86 -2.90
N THR A 50 -0.34 8.89 -3.57
CA THR A 50 1.13 8.78 -3.69
C THR A 50 1.72 10.04 -4.31
N LEU A 51 1.02 10.67 -5.27
CA LEU A 51 1.45 11.95 -5.84
C LEU A 51 1.39 13.08 -4.81
N CYS A 52 0.33 13.13 -4.01
CA CYS A 52 0.13 14.13 -2.96
C CYS A 52 1.16 14.01 -1.83
N TYR A 53 1.70 12.80 -1.58
CA TYR A 53 2.68 12.55 -0.53
C TYR A 53 4.13 12.88 -0.94
N PHE A 54 4.47 12.88 -2.23
CA PHE A 54 5.84 13.14 -2.67
C PHE A 54 6.46 14.43 -2.10
N PRO A 55 5.76 15.57 -2.03
CA PRO A 55 6.31 16.78 -1.40
C PRO A 55 6.75 16.56 0.06
N GLU A 56 5.95 15.86 0.88
CA GLU A 56 6.32 15.56 2.27
C GLU A 56 7.50 14.59 2.30
N MET A 57 7.49 13.53 1.49
CA MET A 57 8.60 12.58 1.42
C MET A 57 9.92 13.25 1.05
N LEU A 58 9.90 14.12 0.03
CA LEU A 58 11.07 14.89 -0.39
C LEU A 58 11.52 15.85 0.70
N SER A 59 10.58 16.53 1.38
CA SER A 59 10.91 17.40 2.51
C SER A 59 11.62 16.63 3.61
N ILE A 60 11.13 15.44 3.97
CA ILE A 60 11.77 14.56 4.97
C ILE A 60 13.19 14.20 4.54
N LEU A 61 13.38 13.70 3.32
CA LEU A 61 14.70 13.29 2.82
C LEU A 61 15.70 14.47 2.78
N ASN A 62 15.25 15.66 2.40
CA ASN A 62 16.08 16.87 2.40
C ASN A 62 16.55 17.30 3.80
N THR A 63 15.92 16.83 4.87
CA THR A 63 16.42 17.10 6.24
C THR A 63 17.60 16.23 6.64
N PHE A 64 17.84 15.10 5.95
CA PHE A 64 18.85 14.11 6.37
C PHE A 64 20.25 14.70 6.46
N PRO A 65 20.75 15.47 5.47
CA PRO A 65 22.08 16.07 5.54
C PRO A 65 22.26 16.93 6.80
N SER A 66 21.29 17.79 7.11
CA SER A 66 21.34 18.64 8.31
C SER A 66 21.30 17.84 9.62
N ILE A 67 20.48 16.79 9.68
CA ILE A 67 20.42 15.90 10.86
C ILE A 67 21.76 15.16 11.05
N LEU A 68 22.38 14.71 9.95
CA LEU A 68 23.65 13.97 9.96
C LEU A 68 24.86 14.85 10.28
N GLU A 69 24.89 16.09 9.80
CA GLU A 69 25.91 17.08 10.13
C GLU A 69 25.95 17.38 11.63
N ASN A 70 24.79 17.27 12.30
CA ASN A 70 24.66 17.37 13.74
C ASN A 70 24.91 16.04 14.48
N GLY A 71 25.24 14.97 13.74
CA GLY A 71 25.54 13.64 14.28
C GLY A 71 24.33 12.89 14.85
N ALA A 72 23.11 13.28 14.49
CA ALA A 72 21.86 12.74 15.05
C ALA A 72 21.31 11.54 14.24
N VAL A 73 22.10 10.48 14.09
CA VAL A 73 21.77 9.32 13.24
C VAL A 73 20.44 8.64 13.62
N THR A 74 20.14 8.50 14.91
CA THR A 74 18.85 7.97 15.42
C THR A 74 17.64 8.72 14.82
N SER A 75 17.74 10.04 14.65
CA SER A 75 16.66 10.84 14.07
C SER A 75 16.44 10.50 12.59
N CYS A 76 17.50 10.21 11.84
CA CYS A 76 17.35 9.76 10.45
C CYS A 76 16.58 8.43 10.36
N TYR A 77 16.83 7.47 11.27
CA TYR A 77 16.04 6.23 11.32
C TYR A 77 14.55 6.46 11.62
N ARG A 78 14.23 7.43 12.49
CA ARG A 78 12.83 7.82 12.76
C ARG A 78 12.15 8.34 11.50
N GLU A 79 12.84 9.20 10.75
CA GLU A 79 12.32 9.73 9.51
C GLU A 79 12.21 8.66 8.40
N MET A 80 13.18 7.75 8.27
CA MET A 80 13.08 6.60 7.35
C MET A 80 11.85 5.73 7.67
N ARG A 81 11.58 5.51 8.96
CA ARG A 81 10.39 4.77 9.41
C ARG A 81 9.11 5.50 9.03
N LYS A 82 9.04 6.82 9.27
CA LYS A 82 7.91 7.66 8.87
C LYS A 82 7.67 7.59 7.36
N VAL A 83 8.74 7.62 6.56
CA VAL A 83 8.64 7.47 5.10
C VAL A 83 8.04 6.11 4.72
N LEU A 84 8.48 5.01 5.34
CA LEU A 84 7.90 3.69 5.08
C LEU A 84 6.42 3.61 5.45
N GLU A 85 6.02 4.17 6.59
CA GLU A 85 4.63 4.20 7.06
C GLU A 85 3.75 4.97 6.06
N ASN A 86 4.09 6.23 5.82
CA ASN A 86 3.28 7.11 4.98
C ASN A 86 3.23 6.62 3.53
N LEU A 87 4.36 6.16 2.98
CA LEU A 87 4.41 5.62 1.62
C LEU A 87 3.56 4.35 1.50
N SER A 88 3.61 3.46 2.51
CA SER A 88 2.78 2.25 2.50
C SER A 88 1.30 2.60 2.57
N TRP A 89 0.91 3.61 3.36
CA TRP A 89 -0.48 4.09 3.43
C TRP A 89 -1.00 4.61 2.10
N VAL A 90 -0.27 5.52 1.45
CA VAL A 90 -0.74 6.09 0.18
C VAL A 90 -0.74 5.07 -0.95
N VAL A 91 0.24 4.16 -0.97
CA VAL A 91 0.27 3.05 -1.94
C VAL A 91 -0.86 2.06 -1.67
N PHE A 92 -1.15 1.73 -0.41
CA PHE A 92 -2.28 0.86 -0.04
C PHE A 92 -3.62 1.41 -0.53
N ASP A 93 -3.87 2.70 -0.28
CA ASP A 93 -5.09 3.36 -0.76
C ASP A 93 -5.18 3.34 -2.28
N ASP A 94 -4.12 3.80 -2.95
CA ASP A 94 -4.08 3.87 -4.41
C ASP A 94 -4.26 2.48 -5.04
N LEU A 95 -3.64 1.42 -4.47
CA LEU A 95 -3.82 0.04 -4.93
C LEU A 95 -5.28 -0.40 -4.88
N LEU A 96 -5.96 -0.20 -3.76
CA LEU A 96 -7.37 -0.57 -3.61
C LEU A 96 -8.26 0.26 -4.55
N PHE A 97 -7.93 1.52 -4.77
CA PHE A 97 -8.72 2.45 -5.59
C PHE A 97 -8.58 2.22 -7.09
N PHE A 98 -7.35 2.20 -7.62
CA PHE A 98 -7.12 2.09 -9.06
C PHE A 98 -7.56 0.74 -9.62
N ARG A 99 -7.59 -0.32 -8.80
CA ARG A 99 -8.15 -1.61 -9.19
C ARG A 99 -9.65 -1.54 -9.53
N VAL A 100 -10.42 -0.63 -8.93
CA VAL A 100 -11.83 -0.43 -9.26
C VAL A 100 -11.98 0.22 -10.65
N LYS A 101 -11.11 1.19 -10.96
CA LYS A 101 -11.16 2.02 -12.18
C LYS A 101 -10.60 1.33 -13.43
N ASN A 102 -9.48 0.61 -13.33
CA ASN A 102 -8.90 -0.15 -14.46
C ASN A 102 -9.86 -1.24 -15.01
N ARG A 103 -10.98 -1.47 -14.31
CA ARG A 103 -12.02 -2.46 -14.63
C ARG A 103 -13.32 -1.82 -15.12
N ARG A 104 -13.44 -0.49 -15.15
CA ARG A 104 -14.60 0.25 -15.66
C ARG A 104 -14.19 1.10 -16.86
N GLY A 105 -14.87 0.92 -17.99
CA GLY A 105 -15.02 2.05 -18.92
C GLY A 105 -15.86 3.14 -18.25
N ASN A 106 -15.49 4.41 -18.43
CA ASN A 106 -16.11 5.74 -18.14
C ASN A 106 -17.25 5.93 -17.11
N GLY A 107 -17.74 4.94 -16.38
CA GLY A 107 -18.78 5.09 -15.38
C GLY A 107 -18.23 5.73 -14.11
N GLU A 108 -18.93 6.75 -13.61
CA GLU A 108 -18.63 7.39 -12.34
C GLU A 108 -18.65 6.35 -11.20
N ILE A 109 -17.54 6.29 -10.48
CA ILE A 109 -17.48 5.67 -9.16
C ILE A 109 -17.48 6.85 -8.21
N SER A 110 -18.61 7.15 -7.58
CA SER A 110 -18.71 8.15 -6.50
C SER A 110 -18.26 7.58 -5.14
N LEU A 111 -17.59 6.42 -5.13
CA LEU A 111 -17.07 5.83 -3.91
C LEU A 111 -15.82 6.58 -3.47
N LEU A 112 -15.99 7.49 -2.51
CA LEU A 112 -14.87 8.07 -1.77
C LEU A 112 -14.23 6.98 -0.93
N SER A 113 -12.91 6.84 -1.04
CA SER A 113 -12.16 5.91 -0.21
C SER A 113 -12.14 6.41 1.25
N PRO A 114 -12.42 5.54 2.24
CA PRO A 114 -12.40 5.94 3.64
C PRO A 114 -10.97 6.23 4.12
N TYR A 115 -9.97 5.53 3.57
CA TYR A 115 -8.58 5.65 4.01
C TYR A 115 -7.87 6.88 3.40
N ARG A 116 -8.56 7.70 2.59
CA ARG A 116 -8.07 9.02 2.18
C ARG A 116 -8.30 10.11 3.22
N PHE A 117 -9.30 9.92 4.07
CA PHE A 117 -9.74 10.92 5.05
C PHE A 117 -9.74 10.31 6.45
N ILE A 118 -8.56 9.84 6.86
CA ILE A 118 -8.38 9.27 8.19
C ILE A 118 -8.39 10.40 9.22
N SER A 119 -9.21 10.26 10.26
CA SER A 119 -9.30 11.20 11.37
C SER A 119 -8.88 10.55 12.69
N LYS A 120 -8.41 11.39 13.62
CA LYS A 120 -8.05 10.93 14.97
C LYS A 120 -9.28 10.39 15.70
N GLU A 121 -10.43 11.02 15.51
CA GLU A 121 -11.70 10.66 16.12
C GLU A 121 -12.16 9.27 15.66
N TRP A 122 -12.02 8.96 14.36
CA TRP A 122 -12.30 7.62 13.86
C TRP A 122 -11.32 6.59 14.44
N TYR A 123 -10.03 6.91 14.50
CA TYR A 123 -9.03 6.04 15.14
C TYR A 123 -9.36 5.74 16.60
N ASP A 124 -9.65 6.79 17.39
CA ASP A 124 -9.94 6.67 18.82
C ASP A 124 -11.20 5.83 19.05
N TRP A 125 -12.25 6.05 18.26
CA TRP A 125 -13.47 5.24 18.31
C TRP A 125 -13.20 3.79 17.92
N ALA A 126 -12.51 3.55 16.81
CA ALA A 126 -12.24 2.21 16.32
C ALA A 126 -11.37 1.42 17.31
N SER A 127 -10.35 2.05 17.87
CA SER A 127 -9.45 1.45 18.85
C SER A 127 -10.17 1.03 20.13
N ARG A 128 -11.01 1.92 20.69
CA ARG A 128 -11.80 1.63 21.91
C ARG A 128 -12.79 0.49 21.72
N ASN A 129 -13.38 0.38 20.52
CA ASN A 129 -14.39 -0.63 20.20
C ASN A 129 -13.81 -1.89 19.53
N GLN A 130 -12.48 -2.05 19.50
CA GLN A 130 -11.80 -3.18 18.85
C GLN A 130 -12.10 -3.33 17.35
N HIS A 131 -12.50 -2.24 16.68
CA HIS A 131 -12.74 -2.17 15.24
C HIS A 131 -11.47 -1.82 14.46
N VAL A 132 -10.34 -2.41 14.84
CA VAL A 132 -9.02 -2.19 14.22
C VAL A 132 -8.52 -3.50 13.64
N ILE A 133 -8.16 -3.50 12.36
CA ILE A 133 -7.43 -4.61 11.75
C ILE A 133 -5.94 -4.45 12.02
N ARG A 134 -5.37 -5.34 12.84
CA ARG A 134 -4.03 -5.13 13.41
C ARG A 134 -2.93 -5.72 12.56
N ASN A 135 -3.19 -6.82 11.87
CA ASN A 135 -2.19 -7.55 11.10
C ASN A 135 -2.83 -8.37 9.96
N LEU A 136 -2.00 -8.88 9.05
CA LEU A 136 -2.46 -9.74 7.95
C LEU A 136 -3.11 -11.06 8.41
N GLY A 137 -2.82 -11.53 9.63
CA GLY A 137 -3.46 -12.70 10.22
C GLY A 137 -4.94 -12.44 10.48
N ASP A 138 -5.30 -11.26 10.99
CA ASP A 138 -6.69 -10.86 11.20
C ASP A 138 -7.43 -10.82 9.86
N PHE A 139 -6.85 -10.17 8.85
CA PHE A 139 -7.41 -10.16 7.49
C PHE A 139 -7.63 -11.57 6.93
N LYS A 140 -6.64 -12.46 7.09
CA LYS A 140 -6.73 -13.85 6.63
C LYS A 140 -7.85 -14.63 7.32
N LYS A 141 -8.17 -14.32 8.58
CA LYS A 141 -9.29 -14.95 9.30
C LYS A 141 -10.61 -14.51 8.70
N GLU A 142 -10.78 -13.20 8.48
CA GLU A 142 -12.00 -12.64 7.87
C GLU A 142 -12.26 -13.22 6.47
N ILE A 143 -11.22 -13.38 5.65
CA ILE A 143 -11.41 -13.88 4.27
C ILE A 143 -11.38 -15.40 4.15
N LYS A 144 -11.06 -16.17 5.20
CA LYS A 144 -10.70 -17.60 5.10
C LYS A 144 -11.72 -18.45 4.33
N GLY A 145 -13.01 -18.14 4.47
CA GLY A 145 -14.08 -18.87 3.80
C GLY A 145 -14.03 -18.76 2.27
N LEU A 146 -13.65 -17.59 1.72
CA LEU A 146 -13.73 -17.35 0.28
C LEU A 146 -12.71 -18.15 -0.54
N PRO A 147 -11.39 -18.11 -0.25
CA PRO A 147 -10.42 -18.92 -0.99
C PRO A 147 -10.71 -20.42 -0.92
N GLU A 148 -11.24 -20.91 0.22
CA GLU A 148 -11.58 -22.32 0.38
C GLU A 148 -12.76 -22.71 -0.53
N GLU A 149 -13.80 -21.89 -0.59
CA GLU A 149 -14.94 -22.14 -1.48
C GLU A 149 -14.56 -22.09 -2.96
N ILE A 150 -13.72 -21.12 -3.34
CA ILE A 150 -13.18 -21.02 -4.70
C ILE A 150 -12.36 -22.27 -5.03
N TYR A 151 -11.56 -22.76 -4.09
CA TYR A 151 -10.78 -23.99 -4.26
C TYR A 151 -11.68 -25.21 -4.46
N ILE A 152 -12.67 -25.41 -3.58
CA ILE A 152 -13.63 -26.53 -3.68
C ILE A 152 -14.39 -26.47 -5.00
N TYR A 153 -14.83 -25.28 -5.43
CA TYR A 153 -15.49 -25.08 -6.72
C TYR A 153 -14.57 -25.46 -7.89
N GLY A 154 -13.32 -24.95 -7.88
CA GLY A 154 -12.33 -25.27 -8.89
C GLY A 154 -12.04 -26.76 -9.01
N MET A 155 -11.98 -27.49 -7.89
CA MET A 155 -11.83 -28.94 -7.88
C MET A 155 -13.03 -29.66 -8.50
N LYS A 156 -14.26 -29.28 -8.13
CA LYS A 156 -15.49 -29.86 -8.70
C LYS A 156 -15.64 -29.64 -10.20
N LYS A 157 -15.08 -28.55 -10.73
CA LYS A 157 -15.10 -28.20 -12.15
C LYS A 157 -13.88 -28.71 -12.93
N GLY A 158 -12.92 -29.35 -12.27
CA GLY A 158 -11.69 -29.85 -12.90
C GLY A 158 -10.71 -28.74 -13.31
N TYR A 159 -10.77 -27.57 -12.68
CA TYR A 159 -9.87 -26.45 -12.97
C TYR A 159 -8.49 -26.57 -12.30
N ASN A 160 -8.33 -27.46 -11.32
CA ASN A 160 -7.06 -27.77 -10.66
C ASN A 160 -6.31 -26.54 -10.10
N TRP A 161 -7.05 -25.58 -9.56
CA TRP A 161 -6.46 -24.39 -8.95
C TRP A 161 -5.75 -24.70 -7.63
N ASN A 162 -4.57 -24.11 -7.43
CA ASN A 162 -3.84 -24.19 -6.16
C ASN A 162 -4.36 -23.11 -5.17
N LYS A 163 -4.60 -23.49 -3.91
CA LYS A 163 -4.95 -22.55 -2.81
C LYS A 163 -4.01 -21.35 -2.71
N LYS A 164 -2.70 -21.56 -2.87
CA LYS A 164 -1.71 -20.47 -2.85
C LYS A 164 -1.97 -19.46 -3.96
N LYS A 165 -2.19 -19.93 -5.20
CA LYS A 165 -2.50 -19.09 -6.36
C LYS A 165 -3.81 -18.34 -6.16
N ILE A 166 -4.84 -18.99 -5.60
CA ILE A 166 -6.12 -18.34 -5.27
C ILE A 166 -5.91 -17.15 -4.33
N ILE A 167 -5.16 -17.36 -3.23
CA ILE A 167 -4.87 -16.29 -2.26
C ILE A 167 -4.05 -15.17 -2.92
N GLU A 168 -3.03 -15.50 -3.70
CA GLU A 168 -2.21 -14.50 -4.40
C GLU A 168 -3.05 -13.66 -5.38
N THR A 169 -3.85 -14.30 -6.23
CA THR A 169 -4.78 -13.61 -7.13
C THR A 169 -5.79 -12.77 -6.35
N PHE A 170 -6.25 -13.24 -5.19
CA PHE A 170 -7.15 -12.47 -4.34
C PHE A 170 -6.51 -11.16 -3.85
N PHE A 171 -5.29 -11.22 -3.29
CA PHE A 171 -4.56 -10.03 -2.83
C PHE A 171 -4.18 -9.08 -3.98
N GLU A 172 -3.88 -9.61 -5.16
CA GLU A 172 -3.57 -8.82 -6.36
C GLU A 172 -4.79 -8.13 -6.94
N LYS A 173 -5.99 -8.68 -6.73
CA LYS A 173 -7.20 -8.23 -7.42
C LYS A 173 -8.23 -7.58 -6.52
N ILE A 174 -8.11 -7.71 -5.20
CA ILE A 174 -9.04 -7.04 -4.29
C ILE A 174 -9.00 -5.52 -4.49
N SER A 175 -10.16 -4.92 -4.67
CA SER A 175 -10.35 -3.48 -4.76
C SER A 175 -11.13 -2.95 -3.55
N TYR A 176 -11.32 -1.64 -3.45
CA TYR A 176 -11.99 -1.01 -2.31
C TYR A 176 -13.33 -1.66 -1.92
N PRO A 177 -14.31 -1.78 -2.84
CA PRO A 177 -15.61 -2.38 -2.52
C PRO A 177 -15.52 -3.76 -1.89
N MET A 178 -14.72 -4.66 -2.48
CA MET A 178 -14.53 -5.99 -1.93
C MET A 178 -13.78 -5.95 -0.60
N PHE A 179 -12.77 -5.10 -0.46
CA PHE A 179 -12.04 -4.92 0.80
C PHE A 179 -12.97 -4.48 1.94
N LEU A 180 -13.78 -3.44 1.71
CA LEU A 180 -14.75 -2.93 2.68
C LEU A 180 -15.82 -3.96 3.00
N MET A 181 -16.23 -4.77 2.01
CA MET A 181 -17.21 -5.83 2.26
C MET A 181 -16.69 -6.96 3.13
N LEU A 182 -15.38 -7.21 3.11
CA LEU A 182 -14.76 -8.26 3.91
C LEU A 182 -14.38 -7.77 5.29
N ILE A 183 -14.03 -6.49 5.40
CA ILE A 183 -13.42 -5.89 6.58
C ILE A 183 -14.30 -4.75 7.06
N ASN A 184 -15.33 -5.11 7.83
CA ASN A 184 -16.28 -4.18 8.38
C ASN A 184 -16.64 -4.51 9.84
N ALA A 185 -17.16 -3.50 10.53
CA ALA A 185 -17.74 -3.61 11.86
C ALA A 185 -19.27 -3.61 11.76
N ASP A 186 -19.90 -4.52 12.49
CA ASP A 186 -21.33 -4.48 12.81
C ASP A 186 -21.49 -3.65 14.08
N ALA A 187 -21.60 -2.33 13.93
CA ALA A 187 -21.66 -1.38 15.04
C ALA A 187 -22.60 -0.22 14.74
N GLN A 188 -23.11 0.41 15.79
CA GLN A 188 -23.80 1.70 15.69
C GLN A 188 -22.81 2.83 15.96
N ILE A 189 -22.82 3.85 15.10
CA ILE A 189 -21.97 5.03 15.27
C ILE A 189 -22.70 6.03 16.16
N PRO A 190 -22.06 6.55 17.22
CA PRO A 190 -22.61 7.66 18.00
C PRO A 190 -22.92 8.86 17.12
N GLN A 191 -24.01 9.57 17.38
CA GLN A 191 -24.45 10.72 16.57
C GLN A 191 -23.37 11.80 16.39
N GLU A 192 -22.54 12.00 17.41
CA GLU A 192 -21.41 12.94 17.43
C GLU A 192 -20.32 12.60 16.40
N LEU A 193 -20.26 11.35 15.96
CA LEU A 193 -19.27 10.82 15.01
C LEU A 193 -19.87 10.59 13.62
N GLU A 194 -21.15 10.94 13.41
CA GLU A 194 -21.76 10.91 12.08
C GLU A 194 -21.03 11.88 11.13
N GLY A 195 -20.67 11.39 9.94
CA GLY A 195 -19.87 12.15 8.98
C GLY A 195 -18.36 12.14 9.24
N ILE A 196 -17.91 11.74 10.43
CA ILE A 196 -16.50 11.52 10.76
C ILE A 196 -16.11 10.07 10.51
N VAL A 197 -16.90 9.12 11.03
CA VAL A 197 -16.70 7.70 10.77
C VAL A 197 -17.37 7.35 9.44
N PRO A 198 -16.62 6.83 8.45
CA PRO A 198 -17.16 6.57 7.12
C PRO A 198 -18.21 5.46 7.16
N GLN A 199 -19.29 5.66 6.42
CA GLN A 199 -20.41 4.71 6.29
C GLN A 199 -20.73 4.49 4.81
N TYR A 200 -20.94 3.23 4.43
CA TYR A 200 -21.23 2.86 3.04
C TYR A 200 -22.48 2.01 2.92
N GLU A 201 -23.33 2.33 1.95
CA GLU A 201 -24.49 1.50 1.61
C GLU A 201 -24.03 0.17 0.98
N VAL A 202 -24.46 -0.95 1.58
CA VAL A 202 -24.10 -2.31 1.15
C VAL A 202 -24.43 -2.54 -0.31
N LYS A 203 -25.61 -2.07 -0.74
CA LYS A 203 -26.11 -2.25 -2.10
C LYS A 203 -25.12 -1.70 -3.14
N THR A 204 -24.52 -0.54 -2.88
CA THR A 204 -23.57 0.11 -3.78
C THR A 204 -22.25 -0.67 -3.88
N LEU A 205 -21.80 -1.27 -2.78
CA LEU A 205 -20.56 -2.04 -2.77
C LEU A 205 -20.72 -3.44 -3.36
N ARG A 206 -21.90 -4.06 -3.20
CA ARG A 206 -22.15 -5.44 -3.61
C ARG A 206 -21.93 -5.67 -5.10
N ASP A 207 -22.51 -4.83 -5.95
CA ASP A 207 -22.36 -4.95 -7.40
C ASP A 207 -20.91 -4.83 -7.85
N LEU A 208 -20.13 -4.03 -7.11
CA LEU A 208 -18.71 -3.85 -7.35
C LEU A 208 -17.87 -5.04 -6.86
N ALA A 209 -18.19 -5.58 -5.69
CA ALA A 209 -17.53 -6.76 -5.15
C ALA A 209 -17.80 -8.02 -6.00
N ILE A 210 -18.99 -8.16 -6.58
CA ILE A 210 -19.31 -9.22 -7.55
C ILE A 210 -18.35 -9.15 -8.74
N ARG A 211 -18.10 -7.96 -9.30
CA ARG A 211 -17.15 -7.79 -10.39
C ARG A 211 -15.72 -8.13 -9.98
N ASP A 212 -15.33 -7.84 -8.73
CA ASP A 212 -14.02 -8.27 -8.23
C ASP A 212 -13.91 -9.80 -8.22
N LEU A 213 -14.95 -10.50 -7.76
CA LEU A 213 -15.01 -11.95 -7.82
C LEU A 213 -14.95 -12.49 -9.26
N GLU A 214 -15.70 -11.89 -10.19
CA GLU A 214 -15.63 -12.22 -11.62
C GLU A 214 -14.20 -12.15 -12.16
N ASN A 215 -13.49 -11.08 -11.84
CA ASN A 215 -12.12 -10.88 -12.30
C ASN A 215 -11.14 -11.87 -11.65
N ILE A 216 -11.29 -12.15 -10.36
CA ILE A 216 -10.49 -13.17 -9.66
C ILE A 216 -10.68 -14.53 -10.33
N ILE A 217 -11.93 -14.95 -10.56
CA ILE A 217 -12.23 -16.25 -11.18
C ILE A 217 -11.75 -16.29 -12.63
N LYS A 218 -11.93 -15.22 -13.39
CA LYS A 218 -11.47 -15.11 -14.77
C LYS A 218 -9.95 -15.23 -14.88
N ASP A 219 -9.20 -14.59 -13.99
CA ASP A 219 -7.74 -14.64 -13.96
C ASP A 219 -7.24 -16.03 -13.53
N LEU A 220 -7.90 -16.67 -12.57
CA LEU A 220 -7.59 -18.05 -12.19
C LEU A 220 -7.84 -19.03 -13.34
N LYS A 221 -8.90 -18.81 -14.12
CA LYS A 221 -9.31 -19.67 -15.23
C LYS A 221 -8.51 -19.44 -16.51
N HIS A 222 -7.98 -18.23 -16.71
CA HIS A 222 -7.39 -17.75 -17.97
C HIS A 222 -8.33 -17.93 -19.18
N LYS A 223 -9.65 -17.94 -18.96
CA LYS A 223 -10.68 -18.17 -19.98
C LYS A 223 -11.94 -17.35 -19.65
N ARG A 224 -12.89 -17.30 -20.59
CA ARG A 224 -14.21 -16.71 -20.35
C ARG A 224 -14.96 -17.47 -19.24
N LEU A 225 -15.75 -16.73 -18.47
CA LEU A 225 -16.65 -17.29 -17.48
C LEU A 225 -17.76 -18.08 -18.18
N SER A 226 -18.13 -19.21 -17.59
CA SER A 226 -19.30 -20.00 -17.97
C SER A 226 -20.49 -19.61 -17.10
N LYS A 227 -21.71 -19.98 -17.52
CA LYS A 227 -22.93 -19.74 -16.71
C LYS A 227 -22.79 -20.28 -15.27
N SER A 228 -22.18 -21.45 -15.10
CA SER A 228 -21.98 -22.00 -13.76
C SER A 228 -20.94 -21.25 -12.93
N ASP A 229 -19.99 -20.55 -13.57
CA ASP A 229 -19.05 -19.68 -12.85
C ASP A 229 -19.78 -18.43 -12.36
N GLU A 230 -20.63 -17.84 -13.21
CA GLU A 230 -21.46 -16.68 -12.86
C GLU A 230 -22.42 -17.00 -11.71
N GLU A 231 -23.12 -18.14 -11.78
CA GLU A 231 -23.98 -18.63 -10.68
C GLU A 231 -23.19 -18.84 -9.38
N PHE A 232 -21.98 -19.41 -9.47
CA PHE A 232 -21.11 -19.57 -8.30
C PHE A 232 -20.68 -18.23 -7.72
N ILE A 233 -20.32 -17.25 -8.55
CA ILE A 233 -19.95 -15.90 -8.10
C ILE A 233 -21.11 -15.22 -7.39
N ILE A 234 -22.33 -15.30 -7.93
CA ILE A 234 -23.53 -14.74 -7.28
C ILE A 234 -23.72 -15.39 -5.90
N LYS A 235 -23.67 -16.72 -5.83
CA LYS A 235 -23.78 -17.46 -4.56
C LYS A 235 -22.68 -17.09 -3.57
N LEU A 236 -21.46 -16.87 -4.04
CA LEU A 236 -20.34 -16.45 -3.20
C LEU A 236 -20.55 -15.02 -2.68
N SER A 237 -21.12 -14.13 -3.50
CA SER A 237 -21.45 -12.76 -3.10
C SER A 237 -22.55 -12.69 -2.03
N GLU A 238 -23.51 -13.61 -2.05
CA GLU A 238 -24.56 -13.72 -1.03
C GLU A 238 -24.01 -14.11 0.35
N LYS A 239 -22.84 -14.75 0.38
CA LYS A 239 -22.15 -15.14 1.61
C LYS A 239 -21.30 -14.04 2.20
N LEU A 240 -21.11 -12.92 1.50
CA LEU A 240 -20.52 -11.70 2.07
C LEU A 240 -21.52 -11.03 3.05
N LYS A 241 -22.20 -11.84 3.89
CA LYS A 241 -23.38 -11.49 4.70
C LYS A 241 -23.14 -10.21 5.48
N MET A 242 -24.13 -9.33 5.42
CA MET A 242 -24.15 -8.06 6.13
C MET A 242 -25.48 -7.99 6.86
N ASN A 243 -25.41 -7.90 8.19
CA ASN A 243 -26.60 -7.83 9.03
C ASN A 243 -27.26 -6.44 8.94
N SER A 244 -26.53 -5.44 8.42
CA SER A 244 -26.90 -4.04 8.34
C SER A 244 -27.02 -3.56 6.88
N SER A 245 -27.83 -2.53 6.65
CA SER A 245 -27.88 -1.84 5.35
C SER A 245 -26.63 -0.99 5.07
N LYS A 246 -25.90 -0.62 6.12
CA LYS A 246 -24.70 0.21 6.09
C LYS A 246 -23.49 -0.52 6.66
N LEU A 247 -22.33 -0.25 6.07
CA LEU A 247 -21.04 -0.79 6.48
C LEU A 247 -20.17 0.28 7.08
N ILE A 248 -19.47 -0.10 8.14
CA ILE A 248 -18.43 0.70 8.77
C ILE A 248 -17.11 -0.04 8.53
N PRO A 249 -16.14 0.56 7.81
CA PRO A 249 -14.86 -0.09 7.62
C PRO A 249 -14.09 -0.18 8.94
N LEU A 250 -13.34 -1.28 9.11
CA LEU A 250 -12.37 -1.34 10.21
C LEU A 250 -11.22 -0.37 9.94
N TYR A 251 -10.66 0.18 11.01
CA TYR A 251 -9.48 1.03 10.92
C TYR A 251 -8.22 0.16 10.71
N PRO A 252 -7.40 0.38 9.67
CA PRO A 252 -6.16 -0.36 9.47
C PRO A 252 -5.02 0.14 10.37
N SER A 253 -4.29 -0.76 11.01
CA SER A 253 -3.04 -0.38 11.68
C SER A 253 -1.90 -0.17 10.67
N ASN A 254 -0.85 0.56 11.06
CA ASN A 254 0.38 0.68 10.26
C ASN A 254 0.98 -0.69 9.94
N ASP A 255 1.03 -1.60 10.93
CA ASP A 255 1.55 -2.95 10.73
C ASP A 255 0.75 -3.74 9.69
N PHE A 256 -0.58 -3.61 9.70
CA PHE A 256 -1.43 -4.24 8.68
C PHE A 256 -1.13 -3.66 7.29
N VAL A 257 -1.09 -2.33 7.16
CA VAL A 257 -0.89 -1.64 5.89
C VAL A 257 0.47 -1.97 5.28
N ILE A 258 1.55 -1.88 6.07
CA ILE A 258 2.91 -2.22 5.64
C ILE A 258 2.96 -3.68 5.22
N ALA A 259 2.41 -4.60 6.02
CA ALA A 259 2.40 -6.02 5.68
C ALA A 259 1.57 -6.30 4.43
N PHE A 260 0.44 -5.61 4.22
CA PHE A 260 -0.38 -5.73 3.02
C PHE A 260 0.37 -5.30 1.77
N VAL A 261 0.95 -4.10 1.79
CA VAL A 261 1.75 -3.59 0.64
C VAL A 261 2.96 -4.49 0.40
N SER A 262 3.63 -4.95 1.46
CA SER A 262 4.72 -5.90 1.38
C SER A 262 4.30 -7.20 0.69
N LYS A 263 3.12 -7.73 1.03
CA LYS A 263 2.58 -8.95 0.45
C LYS A 263 2.22 -8.79 -1.03
N VAL A 264 1.61 -7.66 -1.39
CA VAL A 264 1.13 -7.37 -2.75
C VAL A 264 2.29 -7.02 -3.71
N SER A 265 3.28 -6.28 -3.22
CA SER A 265 4.48 -5.91 -4.02
C SER A 265 5.58 -6.97 -4.02
N SER A 266 5.49 -7.97 -3.12
CA SER A 266 6.59 -8.92 -2.85
C SER A 266 7.90 -8.24 -2.43
N ILE A 267 7.80 -7.07 -1.80
CA ILE A 267 8.93 -6.31 -1.23
C ILE A 267 8.87 -6.42 0.28
N ASN A 268 10.01 -6.66 0.94
CA ASN A 268 10.04 -6.97 2.38
C ASN A 268 10.03 -5.70 3.27
N LEU A 269 8.98 -4.87 3.13
CA LEU A 269 8.81 -3.63 3.89
C LEU A 269 8.69 -3.89 5.39
N GLN A 270 7.99 -4.97 5.78
CA GLN A 270 7.78 -5.31 7.19
C GLN A 270 9.09 -5.58 7.92
N LYS A 271 10.02 -6.32 7.30
CA LYS A 271 11.33 -6.60 7.88
C LYS A 271 12.10 -5.29 8.10
N LEU A 272 12.16 -4.45 7.07
CA LEU A 272 12.85 -3.16 7.14
C LEU A 272 12.29 -2.26 8.27
N TYR A 273 10.96 -2.18 8.35
CA TYR A 273 10.26 -1.45 9.39
C TYR A 273 10.56 -1.96 10.81
N SER A 274 10.57 -3.29 10.99
CA SER A 274 10.87 -3.92 12.26
C SER A 274 12.33 -3.68 12.69
N GLU A 275 13.27 -3.75 11.75
CA GLU A 275 14.69 -3.52 12.02
C GLU A 275 14.95 -2.09 12.49
N TYR A 276 14.30 -1.10 11.87
CA TYR A 276 14.42 0.32 12.27
C TYR A 276 13.84 0.61 13.63
N SER A 277 12.88 -0.20 14.10
CA SER A 277 12.32 -0.04 15.46
C SER A 277 13.40 -0.18 16.55
N HIS A 278 14.48 -0.93 16.29
CA HIS A 278 15.59 -1.04 17.23
C HIS A 278 16.48 0.21 17.31
N PHE A 279 16.46 1.06 16.28
CA PHE A 279 17.33 2.23 16.16
C PHE A 279 16.65 3.56 16.49
N ILE A 280 15.34 3.57 16.77
CA ILE A 280 14.59 4.82 17.02
C ILE A 280 14.48 5.22 18.48
N HIS A 281 14.80 4.32 19.42
CA HIS A 281 14.74 4.62 20.85
C HIS A 281 15.94 5.49 21.22
N SER A 282 15.68 6.63 21.86
CA SER A 282 16.73 7.39 22.54
C SER A 282 17.39 6.49 23.58
N TYR A 283 18.70 6.63 23.79
CA TYR A 283 19.42 5.90 24.83
C TYR A 283 18.66 6.06 26.15
N PHE A 284 18.20 4.94 26.72
CA PHE A 284 17.25 4.92 27.84
C PHE A 284 17.78 5.64 29.08
N THR A 285 19.09 5.81 29.17
CA THR A 285 19.79 6.49 30.27
C THR A 285 19.73 8.01 30.18
N SER A 286 19.46 8.61 29.01
CA SER A 286 19.55 10.06 28.84
C SER A 286 18.33 10.69 28.18
N TRP A 287 17.48 9.94 27.47
CA TRP A 287 16.41 10.49 26.61
C TRP A 287 16.90 11.55 25.60
N HIS A 288 18.21 11.69 25.45
CA HIS A 288 18.88 12.66 24.60
C HIS A 288 19.59 11.95 23.45
N ILE A 289 19.64 12.64 22.31
CA ILE A 289 20.50 12.24 21.19
C ILE A 289 21.94 12.48 21.64
N PHE A 290 22.80 11.47 21.51
CA PHE A 290 24.23 11.63 21.70
C PHE A 290 24.89 11.81 20.33
N PRO A 291 25.16 13.04 19.89
CA PRO A 291 25.71 13.28 18.58
C PRO A 291 27.13 12.75 18.50
N PHE A 292 27.50 12.20 17.33
CA PHE A 292 28.83 11.64 17.08
C PHE A 292 29.28 10.64 18.16
N SER A 293 28.34 9.81 18.63
CA SER A 293 28.60 8.83 19.69
C SER A 293 29.51 7.68 19.24
N SER A 294 29.46 7.31 17.95
CA SER A 294 30.13 6.12 17.44
C SER A 294 30.37 6.19 15.94
N VAL A 295 31.61 5.93 15.50
CA VAL A 295 31.95 5.77 14.08
C VAL A 295 31.19 4.60 13.44
N LEU A 296 30.96 3.54 14.22
CA LEU A 296 30.25 2.35 13.76
C LEU A 296 28.79 2.67 13.42
N GLU A 297 28.16 3.60 14.16
CA GLU A 297 26.78 4.02 13.91
C GLU A 297 26.62 4.63 12.52
N PHE A 298 27.55 5.50 12.08
CA PHE A 298 27.52 6.08 10.72
C PHE A 298 27.75 5.02 9.64
N LYS A 299 28.64 4.04 9.88
CA LYS A 299 28.87 2.94 8.92
C LYS A 299 27.64 2.04 8.77
N ILE A 300 26.98 1.71 9.89
CA ILE A 300 25.72 0.94 9.89
C ILE A 300 24.63 1.75 9.18
N TYR A 301 24.50 3.03 9.51
CA TYR A 301 23.50 3.90 8.89
C TYR A 301 23.69 4.02 7.38
N LYS A 302 24.91 4.21 6.89
CA LYS A 302 25.20 4.20 5.46
C LYS A 302 24.70 2.92 4.77
N HIS A 303 24.97 1.77 5.37
CA HIS A 303 24.49 0.49 4.84
C HIS A 303 22.96 0.39 4.86
N GLN A 304 22.33 0.81 5.96
CA GLN A 304 20.87 0.79 6.09
C GLN A 304 20.17 1.77 5.15
N LEU A 305 20.75 2.94 4.91
CA LEU A 305 20.26 3.92 3.95
C LEU A 305 20.27 3.36 2.52
N GLN A 306 21.29 2.60 2.15
CA GLN A 306 21.34 1.93 0.85
C GLN A 306 20.17 0.92 0.70
N ILE A 307 19.96 0.07 1.71
CA ILE A 307 18.85 -0.90 1.71
C ILE A 307 17.51 -0.19 1.62
N PHE A 308 17.35 0.90 2.37
CA PHE A 308 16.14 1.73 2.33
C PHE A 308 15.91 2.32 0.95
N ALA A 309 16.90 3.00 0.37
CA ALA A 309 16.81 3.60 -0.95
C ALA A 309 16.40 2.55 -1.99
N ASP A 310 17.08 1.40 -2.02
CA ASP A 310 16.75 0.32 -2.96
C ASP A 310 15.34 -0.21 -2.76
N THR A 311 14.89 -0.34 -1.51
CA THR A 311 13.55 -0.81 -1.17
C THR A 311 12.46 0.16 -1.62
N ILE A 312 12.66 1.46 -1.35
CA ILE A 312 11.75 2.53 -1.76
C ILE A 312 11.67 2.58 -3.29
N LEU A 313 12.81 2.56 -4.00
CA LEU A 313 12.86 2.60 -5.45
C LEU A 313 12.16 1.38 -6.08
N ARG A 314 12.34 0.19 -5.50
CA ARG A 314 11.62 -1.01 -5.94
C ARG A 314 10.11 -0.88 -5.74
N LEU A 315 9.67 -0.32 -4.62
CA LEU A 315 8.25 -0.10 -4.35
C LEU A 315 7.65 0.90 -5.33
N MET A 316 8.38 1.98 -5.62
CA MET A 316 7.98 2.95 -6.65
C MET A 316 7.89 2.28 -8.02
N ASN A 317 8.92 1.59 -8.49
CA ASN A 317 8.85 0.87 -9.77
C ASN A 317 7.66 -0.07 -9.86
N TYR A 318 7.42 -0.89 -8.82
CA TYR A 318 6.23 -1.74 -8.74
C TYR A 318 4.93 -0.94 -8.87
N TYR A 319 4.81 0.16 -8.11
CA TYR A 319 3.64 1.03 -8.16
C TYR A 319 3.44 1.65 -9.55
N PHE A 320 4.51 2.10 -10.20
CA PHE A 320 4.47 2.69 -11.54
C PHE A 320 4.12 1.68 -12.63
N ASP A 321 4.57 0.43 -12.53
CA ASP A 321 4.25 -0.63 -13.48
C ASP A 321 2.73 -0.89 -13.57
N LEU A 322 1.99 -0.63 -12.48
CA LEU A 322 0.53 -0.72 -12.46
C LEU A 322 -0.14 0.33 -13.36
N PHE A 323 0.54 1.45 -13.61
CA PHE A 323 0.09 2.51 -14.51
C PHE A 323 0.65 2.36 -15.93
N SER A 324 1.86 1.81 -16.07
CA SER A 324 2.55 1.64 -17.36
C SER A 324 1.98 0.51 -18.23
N CYS A 325 1.40 -0.53 -17.63
CA CYS A 325 0.76 -1.64 -18.36
C CYS A 325 -0.48 -1.22 -19.19
N GLU A 326 -0.97 0.01 -19.04
CA GLU A 326 -2.04 0.56 -19.86
C GLU A 326 -1.55 1.22 -21.17
N GLY A 327 -0.26 1.55 -21.30
CA GLY A 327 0.30 2.18 -22.50
C GLY A 327 0.85 1.21 -23.56
N ASN A 328 1.30 0.01 -23.17
CA ASN A 328 2.06 -0.87 -24.06
C ASN A 328 1.23 -1.87 -24.89
N LYS A 329 -0.11 -1.80 -24.85
CA LYS A 329 -0.96 -2.49 -25.84
C LYS A 329 -1.03 -1.76 -27.18
N GLY A 330 -0.66 -0.47 -27.23
CA GLY A 330 -0.59 0.31 -28.48
C GLY A 330 0.77 0.25 -29.19
N LEU A 331 1.87 0.06 -28.45
CA LEU A 331 3.23 0.12 -28.99
C LEU A 331 3.77 -1.22 -29.51
N LYS A 332 3.19 -2.37 -29.10
CA LYS A 332 3.52 -3.67 -29.70
C LYS A 332 2.99 -3.81 -31.13
N ASN A 333 1.87 -3.16 -31.45
CA ASN A 333 1.29 -3.20 -32.80
C ASN A 333 1.94 -2.22 -33.79
N GLN A 334 2.83 -1.32 -33.35
CA GLN A 334 3.61 -0.47 -34.26
C GLN A 334 4.94 -1.12 -34.65
N LYS A 335 5.58 -1.88 -33.76
CA LYS A 335 6.78 -2.66 -34.11
C LYS A 335 6.51 -3.84 -35.03
N GLU A 336 5.36 -4.50 -34.90
CA GLU A 336 4.99 -5.61 -35.81
C GLU A 336 4.54 -5.15 -37.21
N VAL A 337 4.32 -3.85 -37.42
CA VAL A 337 4.01 -3.27 -38.74
C VAL A 337 5.26 -2.67 -39.40
N GLU A 338 6.26 -2.24 -38.61
CA GLU A 338 7.54 -1.75 -39.14
C GLU A 338 8.55 -2.86 -39.46
N ASP A 339 8.45 -4.04 -38.81
CA ASP A 339 9.28 -5.22 -39.11
C ASP A 339 8.62 -6.19 -40.11
N GLY A 340 7.55 -5.75 -40.79
CA GLY A 340 6.77 -6.53 -41.75
C GLY A 340 6.69 -5.89 -43.14
N ILE A 341 7.84 -5.58 -43.74
CA ILE A 341 8.03 -5.40 -45.20
C ILE A 341 9.27 -6.17 -45.63
#